data_AF-A0AAU7MRD8-F1
#
_entry.id   AF-A0AAU7MRD8-F1
#
_cell.length_a   1.000
_cell.length_b   1.000
_cell.length_c   1.000
_cell.angle_alpha   90.00
_cell.angle_beta   90.00
_cell.angle_gamma   90.00
#
_symmetry.space_group_name_H-M   'P 1'
#
loop_
_entity.id
_entity.type
_entity.pdbx_description
1 polymer ?
#
loop_
_entity_poly.entity_id
_entity_poly.type
_entity_poly.pdbx_seq_one_letter_code
_entity_poly.pdbx_strand_id
1 'polypeptide(L)' 'MKRQKRDMYARAYKRGYLAGVSGKSKDSCPIEQAEVRQEWLNGWREGRTDQWEGMTGVSGIHKLANVTTA' A
#
# COMPACT_ATOMS: atom_id res chain seq x y z
N MET A 1 27.72 2.24 2.76
CA MET A 1 26.59 1.70 1.96
C MET A 1 25.83 2.84 1.29
N LYS A 2 25.92 2.98 -0.04
CA LYS A 2 25.01 3.86 -0.78
C LYS A 2 23.65 3.16 -0.85
N ARG A 3 22.70 3.58 -0.01
CA ARG A 3 21.32 3.09 -0.10
C ARG A 3 20.69 3.79 -1.29
N GLN A 4 20.29 3.06 -2.33
CA GLN A 4 19.45 3.64 -3.39
C GLN A 4 18.21 4.26 -2.74
N LYS A 5 17.90 5.51 -3.11
CA LYS A 5 16.70 6.20 -2.65
C LYS A 5 15.52 5.45 -3.26
N ARG A 6 14.81 4.66 -2.43
CA ARG A 6 13.58 3.97 -2.85
C ARG A 6 12.62 4.99 -3.44
N ASP A 7 11.99 4.62 -4.56
CA ASP A 7 11.00 5.44 -5.25
C ASP A 7 9.88 5.86 -4.27
N MET A 8 9.60 7.16 -4.29
CA MET A 8 8.60 7.78 -3.43
C MET A 8 7.19 7.27 -3.76
N TYR A 9 6.91 7.03 -5.05
CA TYR A 9 5.63 6.52 -5.53
C TYR A 9 5.40 5.07 -5.10
N ALA A 10 6.37 4.20 -5.34
CA ALA A 10 6.33 2.80 -4.90
C ALA A 10 6.15 2.69 -3.36
N ARG A 11 6.82 3.57 -2.60
CA ARG A 11 6.63 3.64 -1.14
C ARG A 11 5.21 4.06 -0.77
N ALA A 12 4.67 5.08 -1.45
CA ALA A 12 3.32 5.57 -1.19
C ALA A 12 2.28 4.49 -1.46
N TYR A 13 2.36 3.83 -2.62
CA TYR A 13 1.54 2.69 -3.00
C TYR A 13 1.58 1.59 -1.93
N LYS A 14 2.76 1.13 -1.54
CA LYS A 14 2.94 0.10 -0.51
C LYS A 14 2.31 0.48 0.83
N ARG A 15 2.45 1.74 1.25
CA ARG A 15 1.82 2.24 2.48
C ARG A 15 0.31 2.29 2.36
N GLY A 16 -0.20 2.65 1.19
CA GLY A 16 -1.62 2.62 0.85
C GLY A 16 -2.18 1.22 0.98
N TYR A 17 -1.55 0.25 0.32
CA TYR A 17 -1.95 -1.15 0.33
C TYR A 17 -2.05 -1.73 1.74
N LEU A 18 -1.01 -1.53 2.56
CA LEU A 18 -1.02 -1.98 3.95
C LEU A 18 -2.13 -1.32 4.78
N ALA A 19 -2.44 -0.05 4.52
CA ALA A 19 -3.56 0.63 5.17
C ALA A 19 -4.92 0.08 4.71
N GLY A 20 -5.03 -0.27 3.43
CA GLY A 20 -6.19 -0.94 2.83
C GLY A 20 -6.48 -2.29 3.48
N VAL A 21 -5.49 -3.18 3.48
CA VAL A 21 -5.59 -4.54 4.07
C VAL A 21 -5.89 -4.50 5.56
N SER A 22 -5.34 -3.50 6.27
CA SER A 22 -5.59 -3.29 7.70
C SER A 22 -6.97 -2.68 8.01
N GLY A 23 -7.77 -2.32 7.01
CA GLY A 23 -9.10 -1.71 7.23
C GLY A 23 -9.07 -0.23 7.63
N LYS A 24 -7.96 0.50 7.46
CA LYS A 24 -7.87 1.95 7.78
C LYS A 24 -8.60 2.83 6.77
N SER A 25 -9.18 3.94 7.19
CA SER A 25 -9.84 4.89 6.28
C SER A 25 -8.89 5.46 5.22
N LYS A 26 -9.40 5.85 4.05
CA LYS A 26 -8.63 6.56 3.02
C LYS A 26 -8.12 7.92 3.51
N ASP A 27 -8.81 8.51 4.47
CA ASP A 27 -8.47 9.83 5.02
C ASP A 27 -7.27 9.77 5.97
N SER A 28 -6.84 8.56 6.38
CA SER A 28 -5.60 8.39 7.15
C SER A 28 -4.32 8.54 6.31
N CYS A 29 -4.44 8.96 5.05
CA CYS A 29 -3.30 9.21 4.17
C CYS A 29 -2.50 10.42 4.68
N PRO A 30 -1.23 10.26 5.11
CA PRO A 30 -0.40 11.35 5.63
C PRO A 30 0.23 12.21 4.53
N ILE A 31 -0.13 11.98 3.26
CA ILE A 31 0.54 12.57 2.11
C ILE A 31 -0.30 13.73 1.57
N GLU A 32 0.31 14.92 1.55
CA GLU A 32 -0.29 16.15 1.02
C GLU A 32 -0.02 16.34 -0.48
N GLN A 33 1.11 15.84 -0.96
CA GLN A 33 1.50 15.95 -2.37
C GLN A 33 0.57 15.11 -3.25
N ALA A 34 -0.15 15.76 -4.16
CA ALA A 34 -1.27 15.16 -4.89
C ALA A 34 -0.89 13.89 -5.67
N GLU A 35 0.22 13.91 -6.42
CA GLU A 35 0.68 12.78 -7.23
C GLU A 35 1.03 11.56 -6.37
N VAL A 36 1.75 11.79 -5.27
CA VAL A 36 2.14 10.74 -4.33
C VAL A 36 0.93 10.21 -3.55
N ARG A 37 -0.03 11.10 -3.26
CA ARG A 37 -1.31 10.74 -2.63
C ARG A 37 -2.14 9.85 -3.55
N GLN A 38 -2.16 10.09 -4.87
CA GLN A 38 -2.84 9.21 -5.82
C GLN A 38 -2.28 7.79 -5.76
N GLU A 39 -0.95 7.64 -5.75
CA GLU A 39 -0.33 6.31 -5.64
C GLU A 39 -0.66 5.61 -4.32
N TRP A 40 -0.71 6.35 -3.21
CA TRP A 40 -1.19 5.81 -1.94
C TRP A 40 -2.65 5.34 -2.02
N LEU A 41 -3.53 6.12 -2.67
CA LEU A 41 -4.94 5.76 -2.85
C LEU A 41 -5.13 4.55 -3.77
N ASN A 42 -4.25 4.38 -4.77
CA ASN A 42 -4.22 3.21 -5.64
C ASN A 42 -3.94 1.95 -4.82
N GLY A 43 -2.84 1.95 -4.06
CA GLY A 43 -2.52 0.85 -3.16
C GLY A 43 -3.64 0.59 -2.15
N TRP A 44 -4.20 1.64 -1.54
CA TRP A 44 -5.29 1.52 -0.56
C TRP A 44 -6.54 0.86 -1.12
N ARG A 45 -6.91 1.16 -2.37
CA ARG A 45 -8.04 0.51 -3.05
C ARG A 45 -7.78 -0.98 -3.23
N GLU A 46 -6.63 -1.35 -3.77
CA GLU A 46 -6.27 -2.76 -3.94
C GLU A 46 -6.22 -3.51 -2.61
N GLY A 47 -5.58 -2.94 -1.59
CA GLY A 47 -5.51 -3.55 -0.27
C GLY A 47 -6.89 -3.70 0.39
N ARG A 48 -7.83 -2.78 0.12
CA ARG A 48 -9.20 -2.87 0.62
C ARG A 48 -10.02 -3.91 -0.10
N THR A 49 -9.86 -4.04 -1.42
CA THR A 49 -10.46 -5.15 -2.18
C THR A 49 -9.97 -6.49 -1.64
N ASP A 50 -8.66 -6.64 -1.45
CA ASP A 50 -8.06 -7.86 -0.89
C ASP A 50 -8.58 -8.14 0.54
N GLN A 51 -8.80 -7.09 1.34
CA GLN A 51 -9.41 -7.21 2.67
C GLN A 51 -10.84 -7.78 2.58
N TRP A 52 -11.66 -7.29 1.64
CA TRP A 52 -13.03 -7.76 1.42
C TRP A 52 -13.08 -9.18 0.86
N GLU A 53 -12.12 -9.56 0.03
CA GLU A 53 -11.97 -10.92 -0.49
C GLU A 53 -11.42 -11.91 0.56
N GLY A 54 -11.11 -11.45 1.77
CA GLY A 54 -10.59 -12.29 2.84
C GLY A 54 -9.11 -12.63 2.70
N MET A 55 -8.37 -11.97 1.80
CA MET A 55 -6.91 -12.08 1.66
C MET A 55 -6.17 -11.33 2.77
N THR A 56 -6.54 -11.58 4.02
CA THR A 56 -5.89 -11.05 5.21
C THR A 56 -5.07 -12.13 5.91
N GLY A 57 -3.97 -11.75 6.57
CA GLY A 57 -3.10 -12.71 7.27
C GLY A 57 -2.39 -13.68 6.33
N VAL A 58 -2.46 -14.98 6.64
CA VAL A 58 -1.73 -16.04 5.91
C VAL A 58 -2.21 -16.18 4.46
N SER A 59 -3.51 -16.02 4.22
CA SER A 59 -4.13 -16.11 2.89
C SER A 59 -3.61 -15.03 1.93
N GLY A 60 -3.20 -13.86 2.43
CA GLY A 60 -2.70 -12.73 1.64
C GLY A 60 -1.18 -12.64 1.52
N ILE A 61 -0.40 -13.58 2.08
CA ILE A 61 1.07 -13.49 2.12
C ILE A 61 1.68 -13.37 0.72
N HIS A 62 1.14 -14.08 -0.26
CA HIS A 62 1.62 -14.06 -1.64
C HIS A 62 1.46 -12.68 -2.30
N LYS A 63 0.37 -11.95 -1.99
CA LYS A 63 0.15 -10.58 -2.45
C LYS A 63 1.06 -9.59 -1.73
N LEU A 64 1.19 -9.73 -0.41
CA LEU A 64 2.08 -8.91 0.41
C LEU A 64 3.53 -9.03 -0.03
N ALA A 65 4.00 -10.22 -0.38
CA ALA A 65 5.35 -10.43 -0.88
C ALA A 65 5.61 -9.57 -2.12
N ASN A 66 4.70 -9.59 -3.10
CA ASN A 66 4.82 -8.85 -4.36
C ASN A 66 4.77 -7.32 -4.17
N VAL A 67 3.97 -6.83 -3.20
CA VAL A 67 3.92 -5.39 -2.87
C VAL A 67 5.13 -4.94 -2.05
N THR A 68 5.78 -5.86 -1.33
CA THR A 68 6.87 -5.52 -0.41
C THR A 68 8.24 -5.51 -1.07
N THR A 69 8.41 -6.28 -2.15
CA THR A 69 9.68 -6.47 -2.89
C THR A 69 9.94 -5.41 -3.97
N ALA A 70 8.92 -4.68 -4.42
CA ALA A 70 9.06 -3.53 -5.31
C ALA A 70 9.65 -2.29 -4.61
#